data_AF-A0A1A8E131-F1
#
_entry.id   AF-A0A1A8E131-F1
#
_cell.length_a   1.000
_cell.length_b   1.000
_cell.length_c   1.000
_cell.angle_alpha   90.00
_cell.angle_beta   90.00
_cell.angle_gamma   90.00
#
_symmetry.space_group_name_H-M   'P 1'
#
loop_
_entity.id
_entity.type
_entity.pdbx_description
1 polymer ?
#
loop_
_entity_poly.entity_id
_entity_poly.type
_entity_poly.pdbx_seq_one_letter_code
_entity_poly.pdbx_strand_id
1 'polypeptide(L)'
;MSDVCLPRSQLCDGRNDCKDGRDETRKLCGSVQPRPQSLPTSCAASEFRCRDGECIRHAWRCDHSPDCSDGSDEDDCDIGDQDECRVNNGGCSHYCLDQSVGFLCSCPANMKLVGDSRCEEVDSCLESDVCDQLCVDINNSLTCKCHEGYHMNASSGECRANGEEAQLVFTSSKGIQLRNAESKSLAAYLPGPGPVAVVASNLTLYWAQREQGSIYRISVNKKPHEAILVVRVQGLVSGLAIDWIHQLLYWTSPEEGSVNVALLDGSSQVQLITGLYDPSAVAVDPLRGLLFWAQCGGSPKVEKSSLDGSSRADVVTSLIQQPVALTLDMTRQLLYWFDQGMRSISRISLDGRHRKTVVESNGYLDRLFGLAVFEGFLYWGDEVTGSICRANKHSGSNLQVLMSNVTSPGGVALLHPVLQPHGPSVCGRPGMTCQHGCVVDLHPDGLRFSCGSPETKENSQVPGIFSTAPAKTLPDATFAGYLSLIMFLAVLLVGTALWWWREELRPSRSLTLQSFSLKESRVPLIVQPPSGSEADVGPGNPSEAGLGR
;
A
#
# COMPACT_ATOMS: atom_id res chain seq x y z
N MET A 1 26.80 55.66 4.70
CA MET A 1 26.02 55.04 5.80
C MET A 1 25.14 53.97 5.20
N SER A 2 25.65 52.75 5.17
CA SER A 2 24.88 51.52 5.11
C SER A 2 25.72 50.49 5.85
N ASP A 3 25.89 50.74 7.15
CA ASP A 3 26.63 49.87 8.07
C ASP A 3 25.76 48.64 8.34
N VAL A 4 25.78 47.70 7.39
CA VAL A 4 25.20 46.38 7.58
C VAL A 4 26.10 45.65 8.57
N CYS A 5 25.57 45.37 9.76
CA CYS A 5 26.27 44.58 10.77
C CYS A 5 26.30 43.13 10.32
N LEU A 6 27.49 42.57 10.11
CA LEU A 6 27.67 41.16 9.79
C LEU A 6 27.68 40.31 11.07
N PRO A 7 27.22 39.05 11.01
CA PRO A 7 27.40 38.08 12.08
C PRO A 7 28.87 37.93 12.47
N ARG A 8 29.16 37.78 13.77
CA ARG A 8 30.53 37.68 14.28
C ARG A 8 31.31 36.47 13.75
N SER A 9 30.63 35.50 13.16
CA SER A 9 31.23 34.33 12.49
C SER A 9 31.86 34.65 11.13
N GLN A 10 31.51 35.80 10.53
CA GLN A 10 32.05 36.32 9.26
C GLN A 10 33.18 37.34 9.51
N LEU A 11 33.85 37.21 10.67
CA LEU A 11 34.99 38.04 11.01
C LEU A 11 36.20 37.12 11.05
N CYS A 12 37.18 37.36 10.17
CA CYS A 12 38.39 36.55 10.05
C CYS A 12 38.14 35.12 9.59
N ASP A 13 37.12 34.92 8.75
CA ASP A 13 36.76 33.61 8.20
C ASP A 13 37.43 33.35 6.83
N GLY A 14 38.29 34.28 6.40
CA GLY A 14 39.04 34.20 5.15
C GLY A 14 38.24 34.65 3.93
N ARG A 15 37.03 35.20 4.11
CA ARG A 15 36.20 35.74 3.03
C ARG A 15 35.93 37.22 3.25
N ASN A 16 35.97 37.97 2.15
CA ASN A 16 35.71 39.40 2.18
C ASN A 16 34.20 39.66 2.07
N ASP A 17 33.51 39.63 3.21
CA ASP A 17 32.06 39.83 3.33
C ASP A 17 31.69 41.32 3.51
N CYS A 18 32.61 42.14 4.03
CA CYS A 18 32.48 43.60 4.02
C CYS A 18 32.90 44.20 2.67
N LYS A 19 32.12 45.13 2.09
CA LYS A 19 32.51 45.82 0.83
C LYS A 19 33.93 46.45 0.84
N ASP A 20 34.41 46.84 2.02
CA ASP A 20 35.73 47.46 2.21
C ASP A 20 36.82 46.49 2.72
N GLY A 21 36.54 45.18 2.89
CA GLY A 21 37.53 44.19 3.38
C GLY A 21 37.99 44.39 4.82
N ARG A 22 37.19 45.09 5.61
CA ARG A 22 37.52 45.45 6.99
C ARG A 22 37.37 44.31 7.99
N ASP A 23 36.50 43.37 7.68
CA ASP A 23 36.31 42.10 8.37
C ASP A 23 37.57 41.22 8.36
N GLU A 24 38.36 41.24 7.28
CA GLU A 24 39.58 40.43 7.14
C GLU A 24 40.87 41.23 7.41
N THR A 25 40.76 42.48 7.87
CA THR A 25 41.95 43.30 8.10
C THR A 25 42.67 42.89 9.38
N ARG A 26 44.00 42.79 9.33
CA ARG A 26 44.89 42.47 10.46
C ARG A 26 44.66 43.31 11.73
N LYS A 27 44.03 44.48 11.59
CA LYS A 27 43.69 45.39 12.68
C LYS A 27 42.48 44.92 13.51
N LEU A 28 41.52 44.21 12.89
CA LEU A 28 40.38 43.55 13.56
C LEU A 28 40.70 42.08 13.89
N CYS A 29 41.38 41.37 12.99
CA CYS A 29 41.77 39.96 13.14
C CYS A 29 43.07 39.75 13.92
N GLY A 30 43.32 40.51 14.98
CA GLY A 30 44.55 40.41 15.78
C GLY A 30 44.92 38.94 16.04
N SER A 31 46.22 38.59 15.90
CA SER A 31 46.85 37.26 15.83
C SER A 31 46.07 36.06 16.41
N VAL A 32 44.96 35.71 15.77
CA VAL A 32 44.12 34.56 16.11
C VAL A 32 44.01 33.76 14.84
N GLN A 33 44.73 32.63 14.83
CA GLN A 33 44.57 31.60 13.81
C GLN A 33 43.14 31.02 13.92
N PRO A 34 42.46 30.72 12.80
CA PRO A 34 41.13 30.13 12.83
C PRO A 34 41.15 28.77 13.53
N ARG A 35 40.18 28.58 14.42
CA ARG A 35 39.99 27.38 15.24
C ARG A 35 39.44 26.25 14.35
N PRO A 36 40.14 25.13 14.15
CA PRO A 36 39.54 23.96 13.54
C PRO A 36 38.41 23.45 14.42
N GLN A 37 37.40 22.92 13.74
CA GLN A 37 36.24 22.26 14.31
C GLN A 37 36.69 21.19 15.32
N SER A 38 35.90 21.02 16.37
CA SER A 38 36.07 19.99 17.40
C SER A 38 36.44 18.64 16.78
N LEU A 39 37.72 18.25 16.92
CA LEU A 39 38.19 16.91 16.59
C LEU A 39 37.37 15.90 17.39
N PRO A 40 36.89 14.80 16.77
CA PRO A 40 36.45 13.65 17.54
C PRO A 40 37.63 13.16 18.38
N THR A 41 37.39 12.83 19.65
CA THR A 41 38.41 12.35 20.60
C THR A 41 39.09 11.04 20.15
N SER A 42 38.61 10.45 19.05
CA SER A 42 39.11 9.26 18.37
C SER A 42 38.77 9.34 16.87
N CYS A 43 39.68 8.93 15.98
CA CYS A 43 39.40 8.77 14.55
C CYS A 43 38.36 7.65 14.31
N ALA A 44 37.76 7.59 13.13
CA ALA A 44 36.90 6.47 12.76
C ALA A 44 37.70 5.15 12.73
N ALA A 45 37.04 3.99 12.87
CA ALA A 45 37.72 2.69 12.89
C ALA A 45 38.51 2.37 11.61
N SER A 46 38.24 3.08 10.51
CA SER A 46 38.89 2.97 9.20
C SER A 46 39.92 4.09 8.92
N GLU A 47 40.28 4.88 9.93
CA GLU A 47 41.21 6.01 9.84
C GLU A 47 42.40 5.82 10.79
N PHE A 48 43.60 6.15 10.32
CA PHE A 48 44.81 6.18 11.13
C PHE A 48 45.00 7.57 11.72
N ARG A 49 45.36 7.61 13.01
CA ARG A 49 45.65 8.87 13.71
C ARG A 49 47.14 9.16 13.66
N CYS A 50 47.51 10.21 12.93
CA CYS A 50 48.84 10.80 12.94
C CYS A 50 49.23 11.23 14.36
N ARG A 51 50.54 11.28 14.63
CA ARG A 51 51.08 11.70 15.94
C ARG A 51 50.79 13.17 16.24
N ASP A 52 50.69 14.02 15.21
CA ASP A 52 50.22 15.40 15.29
C ASP A 52 48.70 15.55 15.57
N GLY A 53 47.96 14.45 15.49
CA GLY A 53 46.53 14.38 15.78
C GLY A 53 45.61 14.45 14.57
N GLU A 54 46.14 14.58 13.36
CA GLU A 54 45.36 14.46 12.11
C GLU A 54 44.87 13.01 11.90
N CYS A 55 43.70 12.85 11.28
CA CYS A 55 43.17 11.53 10.91
C CYS A 55 43.31 11.37 9.38
N ILE A 56 44.12 10.42 8.94
CA ILE A 56 44.26 10.04 7.53
C ILE A 56 43.56 8.70 7.28
N ARG A 57 43.36 8.33 6.02
CA ARG A 57 42.82 6.99 5.70
C ARG A 57 43.82 5.94 6.15
N HIS A 58 43.35 4.81 6.68
CA HIS A 58 44.24 3.72 7.08
C HIS A 58 45.09 3.19 5.90
N ALA A 59 44.60 3.35 4.67
CA ALA A 59 45.31 3.01 3.42
C ALA A 59 46.50 3.91 3.07
N TRP A 60 46.67 5.04 3.76
CA TRP A 60 47.75 6.03 3.56
C TRP A 60 48.83 5.93 4.64
N ARG A 61 48.78 4.88 5.46
CA ARG A 61 49.85 4.56 6.39
C ARG A 61 50.82 3.62 5.71
N CYS A 62 52.11 3.91 5.73
CA CYS A 62 53.16 3.10 5.12
C CYS A 62 53.03 2.94 3.59
N ASP A 63 52.44 3.91 2.89
CA ASP A 63 52.26 3.90 1.44
C ASP A 63 53.47 4.52 0.69
N HIS A 64 54.54 4.82 1.43
CA HIS A 64 55.77 5.48 0.95
C HIS A 64 55.56 6.94 0.54
N SER A 65 54.41 7.54 0.90
CA SER A 65 54.11 8.95 0.77
C SER A 65 53.86 9.54 2.17
N PRO A 66 54.52 10.65 2.54
CA PRO A 66 54.19 11.37 3.76
C PRO A 66 52.88 12.14 3.57
N ASP A 67 51.78 11.53 4.00
CA ASP A 67 50.42 12.08 4.01
C ASP A 67 50.04 12.69 5.38
N CYS A 68 50.64 12.23 6.48
CA CYS A 68 50.65 12.99 7.74
C CYS A 68 51.57 14.20 7.61
N SER A 69 51.17 15.33 8.21
CA SER A 69 51.99 16.56 8.18
C SER A 69 53.32 16.41 8.93
N ASP A 70 53.38 15.46 9.85
CA ASP A 70 54.57 15.08 10.62
C ASP A 70 55.28 13.81 10.08
N GLY A 71 54.79 13.21 9.00
CA GLY A 71 55.33 11.96 8.41
C GLY A 71 55.18 10.73 9.30
N SER A 72 54.35 10.79 10.35
CA SER A 72 54.18 9.70 11.32
C SER A 72 53.41 8.48 10.77
N ASP A 73 52.80 8.63 9.61
CA ASP A 73 52.24 7.56 8.79
C ASP A 73 53.30 6.66 8.18
N GLU A 74 54.51 7.16 7.98
CA GLU A 74 55.65 6.41 7.44
C GLU A 74 56.66 5.98 8.53
N ASP A 75 56.36 6.27 9.80
CA ASP A 75 57.15 5.85 10.96
C ASP A 75 56.79 4.40 11.37
N ASP A 76 57.81 3.57 11.64
CA ASP A 76 57.67 2.19 12.14
C ASP A 76 57.01 1.21 11.14
N CYS A 77 57.17 1.46 9.84
CA CYS A 77 56.72 0.58 8.75
C CYS A 77 57.60 -0.66 8.54
N ASP A 78 58.70 -0.78 9.29
CA ASP A 78 59.66 -1.90 9.23
C ASP A 78 59.32 -3.05 10.21
N ILE A 79 58.19 -2.98 10.92
CA ILE A 79 57.66 -4.10 11.72
C ILE A 79 56.53 -4.72 10.92
N GLY A 80 56.87 -5.79 10.20
CA GLY A 80 56.05 -6.46 9.20
C GLY A 80 54.54 -6.43 9.49
N ASP A 81 53.82 -5.96 8.47
CA ASP A 81 52.38 -6.09 8.25
C ASP A 81 51.70 -6.94 9.34
N GLN A 82 51.21 -6.26 10.38
CA GLN A 82 50.57 -6.95 11.49
C GLN A 82 49.18 -7.38 11.01
N ASP A 83 49.12 -8.58 10.45
CA ASP A 83 47.90 -9.25 9.97
C ASP A 83 46.71 -8.98 10.91
N GLU A 84 45.90 -7.96 10.60
CA GLU A 84 44.81 -7.50 11.47
C GLU A 84 43.68 -8.53 11.49
N CYS A 85 43.64 -9.42 10.50
CA CYS A 85 42.74 -10.56 10.47
C CYS A 85 43.03 -11.57 11.57
N ARG A 86 44.23 -11.60 12.17
CA ARG A 86 44.53 -12.47 13.33
C ARG A 86 43.85 -12.04 14.60
N VAL A 87 43.50 -10.76 14.73
CA VAL A 87 42.86 -10.22 15.92
C VAL A 87 41.38 -10.01 15.64
N ASN A 88 40.53 -10.88 16.21
CA ASN A 88 39.08 -10.81 16.07
C ASN A 88 38.60 -10.72 14.59
N ASN A 89 39.32 -11.37 13.66
CA ASN A 89 39.02 -11.37 12.22
C ASN A 89 38.95 -9.95 11.60
N GLY A 90 39.74 -8.99 12.10
CA GLY A 90 39.64 -7.58 11.69
C GLY A 90 38.30 -6.92 12.03
N GLY A 91 37.47 -7.53 12.88
CA GLY A 91 36.07 -7.13 13.06
C GLY A 91 35.14 -7.54 11.91
N CYS A 92 35.63 -8.28 10.91
CA CYS A 92 34.83 -8.83 9.82
C CYS A 92 33.96 -9.99 10.33
N SER A 93 32.72 -10.03 9.87
CA SER A 93 31.78 -11.11 10.19
C SER A 93 32.12 -12.47 9.56
N HIS A 94 32.74 -12.49 8.37
CA HIS A 94 33.04 -13.72 7.63
C HIS A 94 34.51 -13.79 7.18
N TYR A 95 34.86 -13.19 6.03
CA TYR A 95 36.24 -13.24 5.54
C TYR A 95 36.95 -11.92 5.76
N CYS A 96 38.16 -11.98 6.29
CA CYS A 96 39.10 -10.88 6.40
C CYS A 96 40.28 -11.18 5.47
N LEU A 97 40.61 -10.22 4.61
CA LEU A 97 41.74 -10.29 3.70
C LEU A 97 42.77 -9.25 4.12
N ASP A 98 43.89 -9.74 4.62
CA ASP A 98 45.07 -8.95 4.96
C ASP A 98 45.66 -8.36 3.66
N GLN A 99 45.91 -7.06 3.65
CA GLN A 99 46.50 -6.34 2.52
C GLN A 99 47.79 -5.70 2.99
N SER A 100 48.69 -5.42 2.04
CA SER A 100 49.96 -4.72 2.34
C SER A 100 49.81 -3.38 3.04
N VAL A 101 48.59 -2.83 3.05
CA VAL A 101 48.18 -1.71 3.88
C VAL A 101 46.76 -1.96 4.40
N GLY A 102 46.64 -2.44 5.65
CA GLY A 102 45.38 -2.70 6.36
C GLY A 102 44.64 -3.96 5.88
N PHE A 103 43.34 -4.05 6.16
CA PHE A 103 42.56 -5.25 5.85
C PHE A 103 41.21 -4.93 5.18
N LEU A 104 40.70 -5.88 4.39
CA LEU A 104 39.41 -5.79 3.72
C LEU A 104 38.49 -6.94 4.13
N CYS A 105 37.26 -6.62 4.56
CA CYS A 105 36.23 -7.62 4.79
C CYS A 105 35.57 -8.04 3.46
N SER A 106 35.37 -9.34 3.28
CA SER A 106 34.64 -9.91 2.15
C SER A 106 33.66 -10.99 2.59
N CYS A 107 32.72 -11.34 1.72
CA CYS A 107 31.61 -12.23 2.04
C CYS A 107 31.62 -13.50 1.19
N PRO A 108 31.09 -14.63 1.72
CA PRO A 108 30.81 -15.83 0.94
C PRO A 108 29.89 -15.57 -0.26
N ALA A 109 29.95 -16.47 -1.26
CA ALA A 109 28.97 -16.48 -2.33
C ALA A 109 27.54 -16.55 -1.72
N ASN A 110 26.65 -15.70 -2.21
CA ASN A 110 25.28 -15.47 -1.68
C ASN A 110 25.19 -14.64 -0.39
N MET A 111 26.22 -13.88 -0.03
CA MET A 111 26.17 -12.87 1.03
C MET A 111 26.77 -11.54 0.55
N LYS A 112 26.23 -10.42 1.03
CA LYS A 112 26.71 -9.07 0.70
C LYS A 112 27.18 -8.34 1.95
N LEU A 113 28.25 -7.56 1.79
CA LEU A 113 28.81 -6.74 2.85
C LEU A 113 27.90 -5.51 3.07
N VAL A 114 27.29 -5.45 4.25
CA VAL A 114 26.48 -4.35 4.78
C VAL A 114 27.38 -3.52 5.69
N GLY A 115 27.67 -2.28 5.27
CA GLY A 115 28.74 -1.47 5.85
C GLY A 115 30.12 -2.04 5.49
N ASP A 116 31.11 -1.81 6.36
CA ASP A 116 32.51 -2.20 6.08
C ASP A 116 32.91 -3.55 6.70
N SER A 117 32.03 -4.22 7.46
CA SER A 117 32.42 -5.41 8.24
C SER A 117 31.40 -6.55 8.37
N ARG A 118 30.12 -6.33 8.07
CA ARG A 118 29.06 -7.32 8.32
C ARG A 118 28.51 -7.90 7.03
N CYS A 119 28.48 -9.21 6.87
CA CYS A 119 27.87 -9.89 5.74
C CYS A 119 26.46 -10.32 6.11
N GLU A 120 25.50 -10.01 5.25
CA GLU A 120 24.13 -10.51 5.36
C GLU A 120 23.82 -11.40 4.15
N GLU A 121 23.02 -12.44 4.38
CA GLU A 121 22.56 -13.33 3.31
C GLU A 121 21.84 -12.51 2.24
N VAL A 122 22.27 -12.70 1.00
CA VAL A 122 21.57 -12.18 -0.16
C VAL A 122 20.45 -13.16 -0.41
N ASP A 123 19.24 -12.78 -0.05
CA ASP A 123 18.08 -13.48 -0.58
C ASP A 123 18.07 -13.27 -2.11
N SER A 124 18.50 -14.31 -2.82
CA SER A 124 18.60 -14.33 -4.28
C SER A 124 17.24 -14.02 -4.93
N CYS A 125 16.13 -14.28 -4.23
CA CYS A 125 14.78 -13.97 -4.69
C CYS A 125 14.41 -12.48 -4.54
N LEU A 126 14.96 -11.77 -3.54
CA LEU A 126 14.69 -10.34 -3.33
C LEU A 126 15.56 -9.45 -4.19
N GLU A 127 16.80 -9.87 -4.47
CA GLU A 127 17.71 -9.09 -5.31
C GLU A 127 17.54 -9.32 -6.82
N SER A 128 17.16 -10.53 -7.25
CA SER A 128 17.24 -10.87 -8.67
C SER A 128 16.02 -10.43 -9.50
N ASP A 129 14.91 -9.99 -8.89
CA ASP A 129 13.70 -9.53 -9.62
C ASP A 129 13.19 -10.51 -10.71
N VAL A 130 13.56 -11.79 -10.61
CA VAL A 130 13.34 -12.81 -11.64
C VAL A 130 11.87 -13.23 -11.71
N CYS A 131 11.23 -13.35 -10.55
CA CYS A 131 9.86 -13.85 -10.46
C CYS A 131 8.89 -12.70 -10.15
N ASP A 132 7.71 -12.74 -10.75
CA ASP A 132 6.66 -11.73 -10.55
C ASP A 132 6.02 -11.76 -9.15
N GLN A 133 5.93 -12.95 -8.56
CA GLN A 133 5.27 -13.18 -7.28
C GLN A 133 6.14 -14.01 -6.32
N LEU A 134 5.99 -15.33 -6.33
CA LEU A 134 6.73 -16.23 -5.43
C LEU A 134 7.98 -16.75 -6.14
N CYS A 135 9.11 -16.66 -5.44
CA CYS A 135 10.38 -17.23 -5.86
C CYS A 135 10.80 -18.28 -4.84
N VAL A 136 11.16 -19.47 -5.31
CA VAL A 136 11.64 -20.58 -4.48
C VAL A 136 12.96 -21.06 -5.07
N ASP A 137 14.01 -21.07 -4.26
CA ASP A 137 15.26 -21.71 -4.62
C ASP A 137 15.16 -23.23 -4.38
N ILE A 138 15.30 -24.01 -5.45
CA ILE A 138 15.35 -25.47 -5.39
C ILE A 138 16.67 -25.92 -6.01
N ASN A 139 17.59 -26.43 -5.18
CA ASN A 139 18.91 -26.92 -5.61
C ASN A 139 19.75 -25.86 -6.38
N ASN A 140 19.78 -24.61 -5.91
CA ASN A 140 20.52 -23.50 -6.55
C ASN A 140 19.93 -23.13 -7.93
N SER A 141 18.62 -23.34 -8.09
CA SER A 141 17.82 -23.02 -9.26
C SER A 141 16.54 -22.30 -8.84
N LEU A 142 16.41 -21.04 -9.26
CA LEU A 142 15.27 -20.19 -8.94
C LEU A 142 14.04 -20.66 -9.74
N THR A 143 13.03 -21.13 -9.03
CA THR A 143 11.74 -21.54 -9.61
C THR A 143 10.66 -20.53 -9.23
N CYS A 144 10.03 -19.92 -10.23
CA CYS A 144 8.91 -19.01 -10.01
C CYS A 144 7.60 -19.77 -9.79
N LYS A 145 6.76 -19.26 -8.90
CA LYS A 145 5.40 -19.74 -8.62
C LYS A 145 4.46 -18.55 -8.44
N CYS A 146 3.16 -18.80 -8.56
CA CYS A 146 2.13 -17.79 -8.38
C CYS A 146 1.36 -18.01 -7.06
N HIS A 147 0.86 -16.92 -6.47
CA HIS A 147 -0.02 -16.95 -5.32
C HIS A 147 -1.42 -17.49 -5.70
N GLU A 148 -2.20 -17.84 -4.68
CA GLU A 148 -3.59 -18.24 -4.85
C GLU A 148 -4.39 -17.15 -5.59
N GLY A 149 -5.23 -17.55 -6.53
CA GLY A 149 -5.97 -16.63 -7.41
C GLY A 149 -5.18 -16.17 -8.64
N TYR A 150 -3.95 -16.64 -8.83
CA TYR A 150 -3.15 -16.41 -10.02
C TYR A 150 -2.76 -17.73 -10.71
N HIS A 151 -2.52 -17.67 -12.01
CA HIS A 151 -1.96 -18.77 -12.80
C HIS A 151 -0.72 -18.29 -13.57
N MET A 152 0.25 -19.19 -13.75
CA MET A 152 1.43 -18.88 -14.54
C MET A 152 1.09 -18.96 -16.03
N ASN A 153 1.36 -17.89 -16.76
CA ASN A 153 1.25 -17.91 -18.21
C ASN A 153 2.45 -18.66 -18.80
N ALA A 154 2.19 -19.79 -19.47
CA ALA A 154 3.22 -20.65 -20.04
C ALA A 154 4.08 -19.97 -21.12
N SER A 155 3.59 -18.90 -21.76
CA SER A 155 4.30 -18.18 -22.81
C SER A 155 5.20 -17.08 -22.29
N SER A 156 4.76 -16.33 -21.27
CA SER A 156 5.51 -15.18 -20.74
C SER A 156 6.25 -15.49 -19.43
N GLY A 157 5.91 -16.58 -18.73
CA GLY A 157 6.43 -16.85 -17.38
C GLY A 157 5.88 -15.91 -16.30
N GLU A 158 4.93 -15.04 -16.63
CA GLU A 158 4.31 -14.09 -15.72
C GLU A 158 3.09 -14.67 -15.00
N CYS A 159 2.80 -14.21 -13.80
CA CYS A 159 1.60 -14.60 -13.06
C CYS A 159 0.43 -13.69 -13.42
N ARG A 160 -0.65 -14.28 -13.95
CA ARG A 160 -1.88 -13.57 -14.35
C ARG A 160 -3.03 -13.91 -13.43
N ALA A 161 -3.84 -12.91 -13.11
CA ALA A 161 -4.95 -13.09 -12.20
C ALA A 161 -6.03 -13.96 -12.84
N ASN A 162 -6.70 -14.77 -12.02
CA ASN A 162 -7.84 -15.56 -12.45
C ASN A 162 -9.11 -14.70 -12.41
N GLY A 163 -9.99 -14.87 -13.40
CA GLY A 163 -11.29 -14.19 -13.45
C GLY A 163 -11.36 -13.17 -14.57
N GLU A 164 -12.11 -12.09 -14.31
CA GLU A 164 -12.30 -11.00 -15.26
C GLU A 164 -11.10 -10.03 -15.26
N GLU A 165 -11.00 -9.23 -16.32
CA GLU A 165 -9.97 -8.22 -16.45
C GLU A 165 -10.06 -7.16 -15.33
N ALA A 166 -8.92 -6.77 -14.76
CA ALA A 166 -8.89 -5.73 -13.74
C ALA A 166 -9.39 -4.39 -14.29
N GLN A 167 -10.16 -3.67 -13.48
CA GLN A 167 -10.67 -2.35 -13.82
C GLN A 167 -9.77 -1.27 -13.22
N LEU A 168 -9.22 -0.43 -14.09
CA LEU A 168 -8.52 0.79 -13.76
C LEU A 168 -9.52 1.90 -13.46
N VAL A 169 -9.49 2.37 -12.22
CA VAL A 169 -10.31 3.47 -11.72
C VAL A 169 -9.43 4.71 -11.64
N PHE A 170 -9.86 5.81 -12.25
CA PHE A 170 -9.17 7.09 -12.10
C PHE A 170 -10.14 8.24 -12.02
N THR A 171 -9.73 9.29 -11.31
CA THR A 171 -10.54 10.49 -11.10
C THR A 171 -10.09 11.61 -12.02
N SER A 172 -11.04 12.47 -12.39
CA SER A 172 -10.82 13.67 -13.20
C SER A 172 -11.72 14.79 -12.68
N SER A 173 -11.51 16.02 -13.13
CA SER A 173 -12.41 17.14 -12.80
C SER A 173 -13.88 16.91 -13.16
N LYS A 174 -14.17 15.97 -14.09
CA LYS A 174 -15.51 15.64 -14.57
C LYS A 174 -16.17 14.46 -13.84
N GLY A 175 -15.44 13.77 -12.97
CA GLY A 175 -15.92 12.60 -12.24
C GLY A 175 -14.95 11.42 -12.30
N ILE A 176 -15.48 10.22 -12.03
CA ILE A 176 -14.72 8.97 -11.91
C ILE A 176 -14.94 8.11 -13.15
N GLN A 177 -13.86 7.63 -13.77
CA GLN A 177 -13.89 6.70 -14.90
C GLN A 177 -13.36 5.33 -14.49
N LEU A 178 -14.02 4.29 -14.97
CA LEU A 178 -13.62 2.89 -14.83
C LEU A 178 -13.39 2.34 -16.22
N ARG A 179 -12.19 1.84 -16.47
CA ARG A 179 -11.80 1.22 -17.73
C ARG A 179 -11.14 -0.11 -17.49
N ASN A 180 -11.29 -1.02 -18.43
CA ASN A 180 -10.55 -2.27 -18.40
C ASN A 180 -9.04 -2.01 -18.64
N ALA A 181 -8.16 -2.62 -17.84
CA ALA A 181 -6.74 -2.24 -17.76
C ALA A 181 -5.90 -2.64 -19.00
N GLU A 182 -6.21 -3.75 -19.64
CA GLU A 182 -5.64 -4.28 -20.88
C GLU A 182 -6.39 -3.79 -22.14
N SER A 183 -7.71 -3.99 -22.21
CA SER A 183 -8.53 -3.68 -23.39
C SER A 183 -8.85 -2.18 -23.53
N LYS A 184 -8.64 -1.40 -22.47
CA LYS A 184 -8.88 0.05 -22.40
C LYS A 184 -10.33 0.46 -22.68
N SER A 185 -11.27 -0.48 -22.76
CA SER A 185 -12.69 -0.22 -22.97
C SER A 185 -13.30 0.45 -21.74
N LEU A 186 -14.28 1.33 -21.97
CA LEU A 186 -15.01 1.99 -20.90
C LEU A 186 -15.96 1.01 -20.22
N ALA A 187 -15.74 0.75 -18.93
CA ALA A 187 -16.59 -0.12 -18.11
C ALA A 187 -17.72 0.68 -17.45
N ALA A 188 -17.38 1.81 -16.80
CA ALA A 188 -18.36 2.70 -16.19
C ALA A 188 -17.86 4.15 -16.13
N TYR A 189 -18.79 5.10 -16.05
CA TYR A 189 -18.50 6.52 -15.85
C TYR A 189 -19.48 7.12 -14.84
N LEU A 190 -18.94 7.73 -13.81
CA LEU A 190 -19.68 8.39 -12.75
C LEU A 190 -19.40 9.90 -12.82
N PRO A 191 -20.27 10.70 -13.46
CA PRO A 191 -20.12 12.14 -13.52
C PRO A 191 -20.25 12.76 -12.13
N GLY A 192 -19.44 13.77 -11.84
CA GLY A 192 -19.47 14.46 -10.56
C GLY A 192 -18.28 15.39 -10.34
N PRO A 193 -18.25 16.09 -9.20
CA PRO A 193 -17.11 16.91 -8.81
C PRO A 193 -15.85 16.04 -8.67
N GLY A 194 -14.74 16.48 -9.25
CA GLY A 194 -13.53 15.66 -9.34
C GLY A 194 -12.90 15.29 -8.00
N PRO A 195 -12.90 14.00 -7.60
CA PRO A 195 -12.30 13.56 -6.35
C PRO A 195 -10.78 13.70 -6.32
N VAL A 196 -10.23 13.87 -5.11
CA VAL A 196 -8.78 13.93 -4.84
C VAL A 196 -8.20 12.56 -4.55
N ALA A 197 -8.96 11.63 -3.97
CA ALA A 197 -8.50 10.26 -3.76
C ALA A 197 -9.65 9.29 -4.04
N VAL A 198 -9.33 8.08 -4.50
CA VAL A 198 -10.30 7.02 -4.74
C VAL A 198 -9.72 5.68 -4.34
N VAL A 199 -10.53 4.85 -3.70
CA VAL A 199 -10.23 3.45 -3.38
C VAL A 199 -11.48 2.60 -3.63
N ALA A 200 -11.29 1.31 -3.88
CA ALA A 200 -12.38 0.42 -4.22
C ALA A 200 -12.39 -0.79 -3.28
N SER A 201 -13.57 -1.26 -2.89
CA SER A 201 -13.75 -2.55 -2.22
C SER A 201 -15.09 -3.18 -2.58
N ASN A 202 -15.09 -4.47 -2.94
CA ASN A 202 -16.29 -5.24 -3.29
C ASN A 202 -17.27 -4.48 -4.22
N LEU A 203 -16.79 -4.04 -5.39
CA LEU A 203 -17.55 -3.23 -6.37
C LEU A 203 -18.15 -1.93 -5.81
N THR A 204 -17.60 -1.42 -4.70
CA THR A 204 -17.98 -0.16 -4.09
C THR A 204 -16.77 0.78 -4.13
N LEU A 205 -16.97 1.96 -4.67
CA LEU A 205 -15.95 3.01 -4.72
C LEU A 205 -16.15 3.95 -3.54
N TYR A 206 -15.05 4.33 -2.92
CA TYR A 206 -14.98 5.37 -1.90
C TYR A 206 -14.06 6.46 -2.40
N TRP A 207 -14.46 7.72 -2.24
CA TRP A 207 -13.65 8.84 -2.68
C TRP A 207 -13.77 10.04 -1.76
N ALA A 208 -12.69 10.81 -1.69
CA ALA A 208 -12.63 12.08 -0.99
C ALA A 208 -12.84 13.21 -1.98
N GLN A 209 -13.77 14.12 -1.67
CA GLN A 209 -14.08 15.23 -2.55
C GLN A 209 -13.06 16.37 -2.42
N ARG A 210 -12.73 17.01 -3.55
CA ARG A 210 -11.85 18.18 -3.59
C ARG A 210 -12.43 19.33 -2.77
N GLU A 211 -11.56 20.04 -2.06
CA GLU A 211 -11.84 21.21 -1.20
C GLU A 211 -12.59 20.97 0.12
N GLN A 212 -13.48 19.98 0.20
CA GLN A 212 -14.26 19.71 1.43
C GLN A 212 -13.81 18.47 2.21
N GLY A 213 -12.97 17.61 1.60
CA GLY A 213 -12.42 16.39 2.22
C GLY A 213 -13.43 15.29 2.56
N SER A 214 -14.73 15.59 2.54
CA SER A 214 -15.80 14.65 2.87
C SER A 214 -15.73 13.41 1.98
N ILE A 215 -15.94 12.25 2.61
CA ILE A 215 -15.75 10.95 1.98
C ILE A 215 -17.11 10.37 1.62
N TYR A 216 -17.28 10.00 0.36
CA TYR A 216 -18.50 9.41 -0.18
C TYR A 216 -18.25 7.98 -0.64
N ARG A 217 -19.32 7.20 -0.73
CA ARG A 217 -19.31 5.85 -1.32
C ARG A 217 -20.41 5.65 -2.34
N ILE A 218 -20.16 4.80 -3.33
CA ILE A 218 -21.15 4.36 -4.32
C ILE A 218 -20.85 2.95 -4.77
N SER A 219 -21.88 2.13 -4.93
CA SER A 219 -21.73 0.86 -5.63
C SER A 219 -21.63 1.11 -7.14
N VAL A 220 -20.71 0.46 -7.83
CA VAL A 220 -20.45 0.65 -9.28
C VAL A 220 -21.71 0.41 -10.13
N ASN A 221 -22.65 -0.41 -9.64
CA ASN A 221 -23.91 -0.73 -10.32
C ASN A 221 -25.02 0.33 -10.14
N LYS A 222 -24.81 1.33 -9.28
CA LYS A 222 -25.81 2.35 -8.93
C LYS A 222 -25.62 3.63 -9.73
N LYS A 223 -26.69 4.43 -9.80
CA LYS A 223 -26.64 5.76 -10.45
C LYS A 223 -25.87 6.76 -9.60
N PRO A 224 -25.18 7.75 -10.20
CA PRO A 224 -24.35 8.73 -9.48
C PRO A 224 -25.05 9.49 -8.34
N HIS A 225 -26.35 9.81 -8.50
CA HIS A 225 -27.13 10.50 -7.48
C HIS A 225 -27.38 9.68 -6.20
N GLU A 226 -27.08 8.38 -6.22
CA GLU A 226 -27.18 7.49 -5.05
C GLU A 226 -25.88 7.44 -4.24
N ALA A 227 -24.94 8.35 -4.49
CA ALA A 227 -23.74 8.50 -3.67
C ALA A 227 -24.11 8.80 -2.21
N ILE A 228 -23.56 8.01 -1.29
CA ILE A 228 -23.82 8.11 0.14
C ILE A 228 -22.63 8.81 0.80
N LEU A 229 -22.88 9.88 1.55
CA LEU A 229 -21.88 10.49 2.42
C LEU A 229 -21.57 9.53 3.58
N VAL A 230 -20.29 9.18 3.73
CA VAL A 230 -19.80 8.27 4.77
C VAL A 230 -19.26 9.08 5.95
N VAL A 231 -18.27 9.93 5.70
CA VAL A 231 -17.61 10.72 6.74
C VAL A 231 -17.60 12.20 6.34
N ARG A 232 -17.99 13.07 7.28
CA ARG A 232 -17.77 14.52 7.18
C ARG A 232 -16.42 14.83 7.79
N VAL A 233 -15.45 15.19 6.94
CA VAL A 233 -14.13 15.62 7.37
C VAL A 233 -14.10 17.15 7.41
N GLN A 234 -13.46 17.74 8.43
CA GLN A 234 -13.15 19.16 8.46
C GLN A 234 -11.73 19.34 7.91
N GLY A 235 -11.61 19.96 6.73
CA GLY A 235 -10.32 20.14 6.05
C GLY A 235 -10.08 19.16 4.92
N LEU A 236 -8.81 19.03 4.53
CA LEU A 236 -8.39 18.25 3.36
C LEU A 236 -8.16 16.78 3.70
N VAL A 237 -8.39 15.91 2.71
CA VAL A 237 -8.00 14.50 2.73
C VAL A 237 -7.03 14.25 1.58
N SER A 238 -5.86 13.72 1.89
CA SER A 238 -4.78 13.46 0.91
C SER A 238 -4.75 12.00 0.43
N GLY A 239 -5.01 11.04 1.33
CA GLY A 239 -4.95 9.61 1.06
C GLY A 239 -6.12 8.85 1.68
N LEU A 240 -6.47 7.73 1.06
CA LEU A 240 -7.53 6.81 1.50
C LEU A 240 -7.02 5.38 1.45
N ALA A 241 -7.44 4.57 2.41
CA ALA A 241 -7.22 3.12 2.40
C ALA A 241 -8.40 2.39 3.04
N ILE A 242 -8.68 1.16 2.58
CA ILE A 242 -9.79 0.34 3.10
C ILE A 242 -9.22 -0.96 3.63
N ASP A 243 -9.63 -1.31 4.83
CA ASP A 243 -9.52 -2.65 5.36
C ASP A 243 -10.81 -3.42 5.06
N TRP A 244 -10.75 -4.28 4.04
CA TRP A 244 -11.89 -5.07 3.58
C TRP A 244 -12.19 -6.26 4.50
N ILE A 245 -11.27 -6.68 5.38
CA ILE A 245 -11.45 -7.81 6.29
C ILE A 245 -12.19 -7.35 7.56
N HIS A 246 -11.82 -6.18 8.07
CA HIS A 246 -12.36 -5.61 9.30
C HIS A 246 -13.41 -4.51 9.04
N GLN A 247 -13.68 -4.20 7.76
CA GLN A 247 -14.66 -3.19 7.34
C GLN A 247 -14.35 -1.79 7.89
N LEU A 248 -13.08 -1.38 7.78
CA LEU A 248 -12.59 -0.07 8.25
C LEU A 248 -12.14 0.81 7.07
N LEU A 249 -12.30 2.11 7.26
CA LEU A 249 -11.86 3.18 6.37
C LEU A 249 -10.77 3.99 7.07
N TYR A 250 -9.62 4.13 6.43
CA TYR A 250 -8.51 4.95 6.89
C TYR A 250 -8.30 6.14 5.96
N TRP A 251 -7.97 7.30 6.52
CA TRP A 251 -7.64 8.49 5.74
C TRP A 251 -6.60 9.36 6.43
N THR A 252 -5.87 10.13 5.64
CA THR A 252 -4.90 11.13 6.12
C THR A 252 -5.50 12.52 6.06
N SER A 253 -5.34 13.28 7.15
CA SER A 253 -5.71 14.70 7.25
C SER A 253 -4.44 15.55 7.36
N PRO A 254 -3.96 16.18 6.26
CA PRO A 254 -2.76 17.01 6.27
C PRO A 254 -2.79 18.17 7.27
N GLU A 255 -3.93 18.88 7.34
CA GLU A 255 -4.11 20.08 8.17
C GLU A 255 -4.18 19.75 9.67
N GLU A 256 -4.75 18.60 10.02
CA GLU A 256 -4.83 18.10 11.40
C GLU A 256 -3.56 17.36 11.83
N GLY A 257 -2.73 16.94 10.87
CA GLY A 257 -1.53 16.14 11.13
C GLY A 257 -1.85 14.75 11.67
N SER A 258 -2.81 14.04 11.06
CA SER A 258 -3.23 12.71 11.52
C SER A 258 -3.56 11.69 10.45
N VAL A 259 -3.47 10.42 10.86
CA VAL A 259 -4.16 9.29 10.23
C VAL A 259 -5.39 8.98 11.08
N ASN A 260 -6.54 8.93 10.44
CA ASN A 260 -7.84 8.70 11.06
C ASN A 260 -8.42 7.35 10.60
N VAL A 261 -9.33 6.80 11.40
CA VAL A 261 -10.02 5.55 11.14
C VAL A 261 -11.51 5.64 11.48
N ALA A 262 -12.35 4.95 10.72
CA ALA A 262 -13.77 4.79 10.99
C ALA A 262 -14.28 3.45 10.46
N LEU A 263 -15.47 3.03 10.86
CA LEU A 263 -16.18 1.94 10.19
C LEU A 263 -16.60 2.36 8.77
N LEU A 264 -16.77 1.41 7.85
CA LEU A 264 -17.19 1.70 6.47
C LEU A 264 -18.57 2.34 6.33
N ASP A 265 -19.38 2.32 7.39
CA ASP A 265 -20.64 3.06 7.48
C ASP A 265 -20.47 4.53 7.95
N GLY A 266 -19.26 4.92 8.33
CA GLY A 266 -18.90 6.24 8.81
C GLY A 266 -19.02 6.45 10.31
N SER A 267 -19.43 5.42 11.06
CA SER A 267 -19.52 5.46 12.52
C SER A 267 -18.15 5.22 13.18
N SER A 268 -18.06 5.50 14.48
CA SER A 268 -16.86 5.24 15.31
C SER A 268 -15.57 5.87 14.76
N GLN A 269 -15.64 7.15 14.40
CA GLN A 269 -14.52 7.92 13.88
C GLN A 269 -13.51 8.24 14.99
N VAL A 270 -12.24 7.91 14.78
CA VAL A 270 -11.15 8.22 15.71
C VAL A 270 -9.88 8.65 14.99
N GLN A 271 -9.18 9.61 15.58
CA GLN A 271 -7.84 10.02 15.20
C GLN A 271 -6.83 9.02 15.76
N LEU A 272 -6.28 8.17 14.89
CA LEU A 272 -5.47 7.02 15.28
C LEU A 272 -4.00 7.39 15.53
N ILE A 273 -3.39 8.08 14.55
CA ILE A 273 -2.03 8.59 14.65
C ILE A 273 -2.10 10.11 14.63
N THR A 274 -1.44 10.76 15.59
CA THR A 274 -1.41 12.22 15.73
C THR A 274 0.01 12.78 15.66
N GLY A 275 0.12 14.10 15.47
CA GLY A 275 1.41 14.78 15.48
C GLY A 275 2.26 14.53 14.23
N LEU A 276 1.59 14.26 13.11
CA LEU A 276 2.21 14.13 11.80
C LEU A 276 2.34 15.51 11.14
N TYR A 277 3.37 15.68 10.32
CA TYR A 277 3.59 16.90 9.55
C TYR A 277 3.24 16.67 8.08
N ASP A 278 2.09 17.16 7.62
CA ASP A 278 1.64 17.01 6.24
C ASP A 278 1.63 15.53 5.75
N PRO A 279 0.84 14.64 6.38
CA PRO A 279 0.67 13.27 5.92
C PRO A 279 0.02 13.22 4.53
N SER A 280 0.67 12.54 3.58
CA SER A 280 0.31 12.59 2.16
C SER A 280 -0.42 11.36 1.64
N ALA A 281 -0.11 10.17 2.18
CA ALA A 281 -0.69 8.92 1.70
C ALA A 281 -0.79 7.87 2.82
N VAL A 282 -1.68 6.89 2.64
CA VAL A 282 -1.91 5.78 3.57
C VAL A 282 -2.23 4.49 2.81
N ALA A 283 -1.77 3.35 3.32
CA ALA A 283 -2.14 2.02 2.84
C ALA A 283 -2.17 1.03 4.00
N VAL A 284 -2.91 -0.06 3.81
CA VAL A 284 -3.12 -1.09 4.83
C VAL A 284 -2.84 -2.46 4.25
N ASP A 285 -2.27 -3.33 5.09
CA ASP A 285 -2.21 -4.78 4.89
C ASP A 285 -3.07 -5.45 5.98
N PRO A 286 -4.36 -5.72 5.70
CA PRO A 286 -5.26 -6.34 6.67
C PRO A 286 -4.91 -7.77 7.05
N LEU A 287 -4.21 -8.51 6.17
CA LEU A 287 -3.83 -9.90 6.40
C LEU A 287 -2.73 -10.02 7.45
N ARG A 288 -1.79 -9.06 7.46
CA ARG A 288 -0.68 -8.99 8.42
C ARG A 288 -0.91 -8.00 9.56
N GLY A 289 -2.00 -7.24 9.49
CA GLY A 289 -2.35 -6.25 10.50
C GLY A 289 -1.41 -5.04 10.51
N LEU A 290 -0.96 -4.58 9.34
CA LEU A 290 -0.03 -3.45 9.20
C LEU A 290 -0.70 -2.23 8.56
N LEU A 291 -0.32 -1.05 9.05
CA LEU A 291 -0.69 0.26 8.53
C LEU A 291 0.58 1.00 8.12
N PHE A 292 0.55 1.68 6.96
CA PHE A 292 1.65 2.47 6.44
C PHE A 292 1.18 3.86 6.06
N TRP A 293 1.99 4.89 6.33
CA TRP A 293 1.72 6.25 5.88
C TRP A 293 3.00 6.96 5.47
N ALA A 294 2.84 7.93 4.56
CA ALA A 294 3.90 8.85 4.16
C ALA A 294 3.70 10.20 4.84
N GLN A 295 4.82 10.77 5.31
CA GLN A 295 4.89 12.12 5.85
C GLN A 295 5.77 12.97 4.93
N CYS A 296 5.22 14.05 4.38
CA CYS A 296 5.96 14.94 3.49
C CYS A 296 6.60 16.12 4.26
N GLY A 297 5.91 16.65 5.26
CA GLY A 297 6.34 17.81 6.02
C GLY A 297 7.33 17.51 7.15
N GLY A 298 8.02 18.54 7.62
CA GLY A 298 8.96 18.45 8.73
C GLY A 298 10.21 17.63 8.37
N SER A 299 10.21 16.36 8.76
CA SER A 299 11.19 15.36 8.31
C SER A 299 10.47 14.35 7.42
N PRO A 300 10.73 14.36 6.09
CA PRO A 300 10.10 13.42 5.17
C PRO A 300 10.46 11.98 5.52
N LYS A 301 9.45 11.12 5.63
CA LYS A 301 9.64 9.70 5.96
C LYS A 301 8.43 8.86 5.62
N VAL A 302 8.63 7.54 5.56
CA VAL A 302 7.55 6.55 5.52
C VAL A 302 7.61 5.76 6.82
N GLU A 303 6.47 5.64 7.47
CA GLU A 303 6.32 4.96 8.76
C GLU A 303 5.34 3.79 8.64
N LYS A 304 5.43 2.87 9.60
CA LYS A 304 4.50 1.77 9.77
C LYS A 304 4.04 1.66 11.22
N SER A 305 2.90 1.02 11.41
CA SER A 305 2.41 0.56 12.70
C SER A 305 1.59 -0.71 12.52
N SER A 306 1.14 -1.30 13.62
CA SER A 306 -0.02 -2.18 13.57
C SER A 306 -1.28 -1.41 13.14
N LEU A 307 -2.33 -2.10 12.68
CA LEU A 307 -3.60 -1.45 12.29
C LEU A 307 -4.19 -0.56 13.40
N ASP A 308 -3.79 -0.82 14.65
CA ASP A 308 -4.20 -0.07 15.83
C ASP A 308 -3.35 1.12 16.21
N GLY A 309 -2.36 1.43 15.38
CA GLY A 309 -1.40 2.48 15.65
C GLY A 309 -0.34 2.13 16.70
N SER A 310 -0.39 0.93 17.29
CA SER A 310 0.66 0.43 18.17
C SER A 310 1.91 0.02 17.37
N SER A 311 3.03 -0.22 18.05
CA SER A 311 4.28 -0.65 17.41
C SER A 311 4.74 0.23 16.24
N ARG A 312 4.55 1.55 16.37
CA ARG A 312 4.99 2.55 15.39
C ARG A 312 6.50 2.48 15.18
N ALA A 313 6.93 2.40 13.93
CA ALA A 313 8.33 2.35 13.53
C ALA A 313 8.55 3.06 12.19
N ASP A 314 9.75 3.62 12.00
CA ASP A 314 10.15 4.20 10.72
C ASP A 314 10.52 3.08 9.72
N VAL A 315 10.14 3.22 8.45
CA VAL A 315 10.49 2.30 7.35
C VAL A 315 11.50 2.94 6.40
N VAL A 316 11.30 4.21 6.05
CA VAL A 316 12.19 4.98 5.17
C VAL A 316 12.51 6.31 5.80
N THR A 317 13.78 6.57 6.09
CA THR A 317 14.25 7.80 6.77
C THR A 317 15.32 8.56 5.98
N SER A 318 15.95 7.93 4.99
CA SER A 318 17.04 8.51 4.20
C SER A 318 16.69 8.53 2.72
N LEU A 319 17.36 9.41 1.96
CA LEU A 319 17.16 9.58 0.51
C LEU A 319 15.65 9.70 0.18
N ILE A 320 14.94 10.53 0.92
CA ILE A 320 13.52 10.80 0.78
C ILE A 320 13.31 12.30 0.95
N GLN A 321 12.55 12.91 0.06
CA GLN A 321 12.35 14.36 0.01
C GLN A 321 10.87 14.72 0.08
N GLN A 322 10.04 14.21 -0.82
CA GLN A 322 8.61 14.51 -0.84
C GLN A 322 7.81 13.26 -1.22
N PRO A 323 7.56 12.33 -0.27
CA PRO A 323 6.71 11.19 -0.54
C PRO A 323 5.26 11.63 -0.68
N VAL A 324 4.64 11.41 -1.84
CA VAL A 324 3.27 11.89 -2.13
C VAL A 324 2.27 10.73 -2.29
N ALA A 325 2.72 9.57 -2.75
CA ALA A 325 1.87 8.41 -2.95
C ALA A 325 2.59 7.14 -2.53
N LEU A 326 1.83 6.16 -2.04
CA LEU A 326 2.34 4.83 -1.69
C LEU A 326 1.33 3.74 -2.07
N THR A 327 1.83 2.54 -2.33
CA THR A 327 1.02 1.34 -2.61
C THR A 327 1.76 0.09 -2.14
N LEU A 328 1.02 -1.00 -1.90
CA LEU A 328 1.57 -2.24 -1.36
C LEU A 328 1.43 -3.38 -2.37
N ASP A 329 2.53 -4.06 -2.68
CA ASP A 329 2.50 -5.38 -3.31
C ASP A 329 2.43 -6.43 -2.19
N MET A 330 1.20 -6.83 -1.88
CA MET A 330 0.86 -7.78 -0.82
C MET A 330 1.40 -9.20 -1.08
N THR A 331 1.63 -9.54 -2.36
CA THR A 331 2.15 -10.85 -2.77
C THR A 331 3.65 -10.95 -2.48
N ARG A 332 4.39 -9.85 -2.69
CA ARG A 332 5.84 -9.80 -2.47
C ARG A 332 6.27 -9.15 -1.16
N GLN A 333 5.34 -8.61 -0.38
CA GLN A 333 5.64 -7.82 0.82
C GLN A 333 6.59 -6.66 0.48
N LEU A 334 6.22 -5.89 -0.54
CA LEU A 334 6.95 -4.70 -0.95
C LEU A 334 6.06 -3.47 -0.83
N LEU A 335 6.63 -2.39 -0.34
CA LEU A 335 6.05 -1.06 -0.37
C LEU A 335 6.67 -0.29 -1.54
N TYR A 336 5.82 0.26 -2.39
CA TYR A 336 6.21 1.19 -3.46
C TYR A 336 5.79 2.59 -3.06
N TRP A 337 6.65 3.57 -3.26
CA TRP A 337 6.31 4.98 -3.07
C TRP A 337 6.84 5.84 -4.19
N PHE A 338 6.12 6.92 -4.45
CA PHE A 338 6.58 7.99 -5.32
C PHE A 338 7.11 9.15 -4.49
N ASP A 339 8.34 9.55 -4.79
CA ASP A 339 8.95 10.76 -4.25
C ASP A 339 8.94 11.86 -5.32
N GLN A 340 8.20 12.93 -5.07
CA GLN A 340 8.05 14.06 -5.97
C GLN A 340 9.32 14.90 -6.05
N GLY A 341 10.06 15.04 -4.95
CA GLY A 341 11.31 15.81 -4.93
C GLY A 341 12.41 15.11 -5.72
N MET A 342 12.46 13.77 -5.62
CA MET A 342 13.40 12.95 -6.38
C MET A 342 12.89 12.56 -7.78
N ARG A 343 11.60 12.78 -8.07
CA ARG A 343 10.93 12.40 -9.32
C ARG A 343 11.18 10.92 -9.68
N SER A 344 10.95 10.04 -8.71
CA SER A 344 11.18 8.60 -8.88
C SER A 344 10.17 7.76 -8.10
N ILE A 345 9.87 6.57 -8.63
CA ILE A 345 9.15 5.51 -7.90
C ILE A 345 10.20 4.55 -7.37
N SER A 346 10.25 4.42 -6.06
CA SER A 346 11.12 3.48 -5.36
C SER A 346 10.28 2.39 -4.69
N ARG A 347 10.93 1.27 -4.39
CA ARG A 347 10.37 0.17 -3.61
C ARG A 347 11.28 -0.24 -2.47
N ILE A 348 10.70 -0.84 -1.45
CA ILE A 348 11.40 -1.38 -0.28
C ILE A 348 10.61 -2.56 0.26
N SER A 349 11.27 -3.50 0.90
CA SER A 349 10.59 -4.55 1.67
C SER A 349 9.88 -3.97 2.89
N LEU A 350 8.78 -4.59 3.34
CA LEU A 350 8.01 -4.11 4.51
C LEU A 350 8.82 -4.08 5.82
N ASP A 351 9.94 -4.78 5.88
CA ASP A 351 10.91 -4.76 6.97
C ASP A 351 11.91 -3.59 6.90
N GLY A 352 11.91 -2.80 5.81
CA GLY A 352 12.83 -1.69 5.58
C GLY A 352 14.12 -2.07 4.84
N ARG A 353 14.22 -3.29 4.29
CA ARG A 353 15.41 -3.76 3.56
C ARG A 353 15.22 -3.71 2.03
N HIS A 354 16.30 -3.98 1.30
CA HIS A 354 16.32 -4.17 -0.16
C HIS A 354 15.66 -3.03 -0.94
N ARG A 355 15.98 -1.79 -0.56
CA ARG A 355 15.51 -0.60 -1.27
C ARG A 355 16.04 -0.58 -2.71
N LYS A 356 15.17 -0.29 -3.67
CA LYS A 356 15.54 -0.13 -5.08
C LYS A 356 14.69 0.96 -5.75
N THR A 357 15.32 1.81 -6.55
CA THR A 357 14.60 2.73 -7.46
C THR A 357 14.16 1.95 -8.70
N VAL A 358 12.88 2.02 -9.05
CA VAL A 358 12.28 1.24 -10.15
C VAL A 358 12.02 2.10 -11.37
N VAL A 359 11.44 3.27 -11.19
CA VAL A 359 11.14 4.21 -12.28
C VAL A 359 11.78 5.55 -11.94
N GLU A 360 12.59 6.08 -12.83
CA GLU A 360 13.14 7.43 -12.74
C GLU A 360 12.42 8.36 -13.73
N SER A 361 12.57 9.67 -13.52
CA SER A 361 11.94 10.71 -14.33
C SER A 361 12.15 10.48 -15.83
N ASN A 362 11.04 10.24 -16.54
CA ASN A 362 10.99 9.96 -17.97
C ASN A 362 10.09 10.95 -18.73
N GLY A 363 9.76 12.09 -18.11
CA GLY A 363 8.83 13.11 -18.64
C GLY A 363 7.36 12.82 -18.38
N TYR A 364 7.02 11.68 -17.77
CA TYR A 364 5.66 11.28 -17.39
C TYR A 364 5.55 10.96 -15.89
N LEU A 365 6.42 11.56 -15.07
CA LEU A 365 6.55 11.27 -13.64
C LEU A 365 6.93 12.54 -12.85
N ASP A 366 6.28 13.65 -13.19
CA ASP A 366 6.64 14.98 -12.72
C ASP A 366 5.84 15.36 -11.48
N ARG A 367 4.54 15.04 -11.49
CA ARG A 367 3.64 15.23 -10.34
C ARG A 367 2.59 14.13 -10.34
N LEU A 368 2.83 13.12 -9.51
CA LEU A 368 1.99 11.94 -9.43
C LEU A 368 0.87 12.14 -8.40
N PHE A 369 -0.34 11.77 -8.77
CA PHE A 369 -1.53 11.91 -7.92
C PHE A 369 -2.11 10.57 -7.44
N GLY A 370 -1.66 9.44 -7.99
CA GLY A 370 -2.09 8.11 -7.57
C GLY A 370 -1.15 7.03 -8.07
N LEU A 371 -0.90 6.03 -7.22
CA LEU A 371 -0.01 4.91 -7.49
C LEU A 371 -0.71 3.60 -7.12
N ALA A 372 -0.71 2.64 -8.03
CA ALA A 372 -1.26 1.32 -7.80
C ALA A 372 -0.36 0.24 -8.41
N VAL A 373 -0.41 -0.96 -7.85
CA VAL A 373 0.33 -2.13 -8.33
C VAL A 373 -0.64 -3.28 -8.60
N PHE A 374 -0.46 -3.96 -9.73
CA PHE A 374 -1.22 -5.17 -10.07
C PHE A 374 -0.45 -6.01 -11.08
N GLU A 375 -0.43 -7.33 -10.87
CA GLU A 375 0.37 -8.28 -11.66
C GLU A 375 1.83 -7.79 -11.77
N GLY A 376 2.40 -7.76 -12.98
CA GLY A 376 3.74 -7.29 -13.26
C GLY A 376 3.87 -5.77 -13.50
N PHE A 377 2.83 -4.97 -13.23
CA PHE A 377 2.79 -3.56 -13.61
C PHE A 377 2.55 -2.60 -12.43
N LEU A 378 3.25 -1.47 -12.49
CA LEU A 378 2.89 -0.25 -11.75
C LEU A 378 2.00 0.60 -12.63
N TYR A 379 0.98 1.20 -12.04
CA TYR A 379 0.04 2.12 -12.66
C TYR A 379 0.10 3.44 -11.91
N TRP A 380 0.23 4.52 -12.64
CA TRP A 380 0.18 5.85 -12.05
C TRP A 380 -0.43 6.85 -13.01
N GLY A 381 -0.80 8.00 -12.47
CA GLY A 381 -1.15 9.13 -13.29
C GLY A 381 -0.26 10.33 -13.00
N ASP A 382 0.05 11.06 -14.05
CA ASP A 382 0.83 12.28 -13.99
C ASP A 382 -0.07 13.50 -14.26
N GLU A 383 -0.11 14.41 -13.29
CA GLU A 383 -0.98 15.59 -13.33
C GLU A 383 -0.49 16.64 -14.34
N VAL A 384 0.82 16.67 -14.63
CA VAL A 384 1.42 17.65 -15.55
C VAL A 384 1.04 17.34 -16.99
N THR A 385 1.21 16.10 -17.41
CA THR A 385 0.86 15.63 -18.76
C THR A 385 -0.61 15.24 -18.88
N GLY A 386 -1.32 15.09 -17.76
CA GLY A 386 -2.69 14.56 -17.75
C GLY A 386 -2.78 13.13 -18.29
N SER A 387 -1.73 12.34 -18.10
CA SER A 387 -1.63 10.98 -18.64
C SER A 387 -1.76 9.93 -17.55
N ILE A 388 -2.37 8.80 -17.88
CA ILE A 388 -2.33 7.59 -17.05
C ILE A 388 -1.37 6.61 -17.71
N CYS A 389 -0.35 6.19 -16.97
CA CYS A 389 0.75 5.39 -17.46
C CYS A 389 0.81 4.05 -16.71
N ARG A 390 1.41 3.05 -17.35
CA ARG A 390 1.89 1.84 -16.70
C ARG A 390 3.29 1.46 -17.14
N ALA A 391 4.04 0.78 -16.29
CA ALA A 391 5.34 0.19 -16.63
C ALA A 391 5.59 -1.07 -15.78
N ASN A 392 6.59 -1.86 -16.16
CA ASN A 392 6.96 -3.07 -15.42
C ASN A 392 7.38 -2.72 -13.97
N LYS A 393 6.84 -3.43 -12.98
CA LYS A 393 7.07 -3.14 -11.55
C LYS A 393 8.47 -3.47 -11.02
N HIS A 394 9.27 -4.20 -11.79
CA HIS A 394 10.61 -4.64 -11.41
C HIS A 394 11.70 -3.79 -12.06
N SER A 395 11.57 -3.56 -13.36
CA SER A 395 12.57 -2.85 -14.17
C SER A 395 12.20 -1.40 -14.49
N GLY A 396 10.94 -1.00 -14.33
CA GLY A 396 10.42 0.27 -14.84
C GLY A 396 10.37 0.36 -16.36
N SER A 397 10.69 -0.73 -17.08
CA SER A 397 10.69 -0.76 -18.54
C SER A 397 9.28 -0.95 -19.12
N ASN A 398 9.17 -0.88 -20.45
CA ASN A 398 7.90 -1.01 -21.18
C ASN A 398 6.84 0.01 -20.71
N LEU A 399 7.26 1.28 -20.62
CA LEU A 399 6.37 2.39 -20.34
C LEU A 399 5.28 2.49 -21.42
N GLN A 400 4.02 2.47 -20.99
CA GLN A 400 2.86 2.60 -21.85
C GLN A 400 1.92 3.68 -21.31
N VAL A 401 1.59 4.65 -22.17
CA VAL A 401 0.52 5.61 -21.90
C VAL A 401 -0.81 4.94 -22.22
N LEU A 402 -1.65 4.76 -21.19
CA LEU A 402 -2.98 4.15 -21.32
C LEU A 402 -4.02 5.17 -21.74
N MET A 403 -3.94 6.37 -21.17
CA MET A 403 -4.85 7.49 -21.40
C MET A 403 -4.06 8.79 -21.44
N SER A 404 -4.54 9.75 -22.23
CA SER A 404 -3.99 11.11 -22.31
C SER A 404 -5.11 12.14 -22.15
N ASN A 405 -4.72 13.39 -21.86
CA ASN A 405 -5.63 14.53 -21.71
C ASN A 405 -6.69 14.36 -20.59
N VAL A 406 -6.36 13.63 -19.53
CA VAL A 406 -7.17 13.58 -18.32
C VAL A 406 -7.04 14.92 -17.60
N THR A 407 -8.17 15.57 -17.37
CA THR A 407 -8.21 16.94 -16.82
C THR A 407 -8.20 16.91 -15.29
N SER A 408 -7.21 17.58 -14.70
CA SER A 408 -7.01 17.71 -13.24
C SER A 408 -7.23 16.40 -12.49
N PRO A 409 -6.47 15.35 -12.83
CA PRO A 409 -6.68 14.04 -12.25
C PRO A 409 -6.29 14.02 -10.76
N GLY A 410 -6.97 13.19 -9.97
CA GLY A 410 -6.86 13.23 -8.50
C GLY A 410 -6.42 11.92 -7.86
N GLY A 411 -6.96 10.77 -8.25
CA GLY A 411 -6.56 9.46 -7.73
C GLY A 411 -6.57 8.35 -8.79
N VAL A 412 -5.76 7.31 -8.57
CA VAL A 412 -5.72 6.07 -9.35
C VAL A 412 -5.90 4.88 -8.41
N ALA A 413 -6.80 3.96 -8.75
CA ALA A 413 -7.01 2.71 -8.05
C ALA A 413 -7.26 1.56 -9.04
N LEU A 414 -7.09 0.32 -8.57
CA LEU A 414 -7.39 -0.89 -9.31
C LEU A 414 -8.46 -1.70 -8.60
N LEU A 415 -9.37 -2.27 -9.37
CA LEU A 415 -10.45 -3.11 -8.88
C LEU A 415 -10.32 -4.50 -9.50
N HIS A 416 -10.00 -5.48 -8.66
CA HIS A 416 -9.98 -6.89 -9.00
C HIS A 416 -10.14 -7.71 -7.70
N PRO A 417 -10.90 -8.83 -7.68
CA PRO A 417 -11.11 -9.62 -6.46
C PRO A 417 -9.83 -10.09 -5.77
N VAL A 418 -8.80 -10.46 -6.54
CA VAL A 418 -7.51 -10.94 -6.01
C VAL A 418 -6.71 -9.88 -5.24
N LEU A 419 -6.97 -8.59 -5.45
CA LEU A 419 -6.33 -7.51 -4.69
C LEU A 419 -6.84 -7.44 -3.24
N GLN A 420 -8.01 -8.06 -2.98
CA GLN A 420 -8.67 -8.09 -1.67
C GLN A 420 -9.01 -9.52 -1.28
N PRO A 421 -8.00 -10.39 -1.04
CA PRO A 421 -8.21 -11.77 -0.66
C PRO A 421 -9.00 -11.87 0.66
N HIS A 422 -9.78 -12.94 0.78
CA HIS A 422 -10.45 -13.26 2.03
C HIS A 422 -9.44 -13.64 3.10
N GLY A 423 -9.66 -13.15 4.32
CA GLY A 423 -8.88 -13.54 5.48
C GLY A 423 -9.77 -13.72 6.70
N PRO A 424 -9.27 -14.39 7.75
CA PRO A 424 -10.03 -14.61 8.97
C PRO A 424 -10.24 -13.27 9.69
N SER A 425 -11.47 -12.77 9.67
CA SER A 425 -11.82 -11.60 10.48
C SER A 425 -11.85 -12.00 11.95
N VAL A 426 -11.19 -11.24 12.81
CA VAL A 426 -11.26 -11.42 14.27
C VAL A 426 -12.70 -11.29 14.77
N CYS A 427 -13.50 -10.50 14.06
CA CYS A 427 -14.94 -10.31 14.26
C CYS A 427 -15.83 -11.50 13.80
N GLY A 428 -15.26 -12.54 13.19
CA GLY A 428 -15.97 -13.65 12.55
C GLY A 428 -15.66 -15.05 13.09
N ARG A 429 -14.99 -15.18 14.24
CA ARG A 429 -14.66 -16.51 14.81
C ARG A 429 -15.92 -17.24 15.31
N PRO A 430 -16.07 -18.56 15.08
CA PRO A 430 -17.15 -19.34 15.66
C PRO A 430 -17.01 -19.36 17.18
N GLY A 431 -17.91 -18.65 17.88
CA GLY A 431 -17.87 -18.41 19.32
C GLY A 431 -17.82 -16.93 19.73
N MET A 432 -17.52 -16.01 18.81
CA MET A 432 -17.67 -14.56 18.98
C MET A 432 -18.70 -14.02 17.97
N THR A 433 -19.93 -14.53 18.02
CA THR A 433 -21.05 -13.93 17.27
C THR A 433 -21.57 -12.73 18.05
N CYS A 434 -21.10 -11.53 17.72
CA CYS A 434 -21.63 -10.31 18.30
C CYS A 434 -23.09 -10.12 17.86
N GLN A 435 -24.04 -10.14 18.80
CA GLN A 435 -25.47 -9.97 18.47
C GLN A 435 -25.79 -8.60 17.85
N HIS A 436 -24.97 -7.56 18.09
CA HIS A 436 -25.18 -6.21 17.54
C HIS A 436 -23.97 -5.65 16.77
N GLY A 437 -23.10 -6.53 16.24
CA GLY A 437 -21.95 -6.14 15.41
C GLY A 437 -20.63 -6.05 16.17
N CYS A 438 -19.53 -6.17 15.42
CA CYS A 438 -18.17 -6.03 15.93
C CYS A 438 -17.78 -4.55 15.89
N VAL A 439 -17.52 -3.99 17.06
CA VAL A 439 -17.15 -2.59 17.23
C VAL A 439 -15.67 -2.54 17.53
N VAL A 440 -14.99 -1.62 16.87
CA VAL A 440 -13.65 -1.19 17.26
C VAL A 440 -13.74 -0.48 18.61
N ASP A 441 -13.23 -1.13 19.66
CA ASP A 441 -13.02 -0.55 20.99
C ASP A 441 -11.57 -0.08 21.09
N LEU A 442 -11.39 1.24 21.05
CA LEU A 442 -10.09 1.87 21.14
C LEU A 442 -9.73 1.99 22.61
N HIS A 443 -9.04 0.96 23.11
CA HIS A 443 -8.50 0.96 24.47
C HIS A 443 -7.21 1.79 24.50
N PRO A 444 -6.85 2.42 25.64
CA PRO A 444 -5.55 3.07 25.82
C PRO A 444 -4.32 2.21 25.48
N ASP A 445 -4.49 0.88 25.41
CA ASP A 445 -3.43 -0.08 25.05
C ASP A 445 -3.51 -0.60 23.59
N GLY A 446 -4.40 -0.08 22.72
CA GLY A 446 -4.54 -0.48 21.30
C GLY A 446 -5.97 -0.80 20.84
N LEU A 447 -6.13 -1.26 19.58
CA LEU A 447 -7.44 -1.65 19.02
C LEU A 447 -7.83 -2.98 19.64
N ARG A 448 -8.96 -2.99 20.35
CA ARG A 448 -9.66 -4.20 20.69
C ARG A 448 -10.91 -4.28 19.85
N PHE A 449 -11.19 -5.46 19.31
CA PHE A 449 -12.48 -5.71 18.67
C PHE A 449 -13.43 -6.24 19.73
N SER A 450 -14.49 -5.49 20.05
CA SER A 450 -15.49 -5.85 21.05
C SER A 450 -16.85 -6.07 20.40
N CYS A 451 -17.72 -6.85 21.05
CA CYS A 451 -19.11 -6.97 20.62
C CYS A 451 -19.93 -5.81 21.19
N GLY A 452 -20.38 -4.89 20.34
CA GLY A 452 -21.25 -3.79 20.77
C GLY A 452 -22.66 -4.28 21.13
N SER A 453 -23.37 -3.52 21.95
CA SER A 453 -24.83 -3.58 22.17
C SER A 453 -25.41 -2.17 22.03
N PRO A 454 -26.69 -1.97 21.66
CA PRO A 454 -27.25 -0.65 21.45
C PRO A 454 -27.68 -0.05 22.80
N GLU A 455 -27.24 1.18 23.07
CA GLU A 455 -27.63 2.09 24.17
C GLU A 455 -27.04 1.74 25.56
N THR A 456 -26.50 2.65 26.39
CA THR A 456 -26.63 4.09 26.57
C THR A 456 -25.31 4.70 27.07
N LYS A 457 -25.01 5.94 26.68
CA LYS A 457 -24.12 6.81 27.48
C LYS A 457 -24.82 7.10 28.80
N GLU A 458 -24.28 6.64 29.92
CA GLU A 458 -24.46 7.32 31.20
C GLU A 458 -23.30 7.03 32.16
N ASN A 459 -22.84 8.09 32.82
CA ASN A 459 -21.80 8.13 33.85
C ASN A 459 -21.81 6.91 34.77
N SER A 460 -20.63 6.41 35.17
CA SER A 460 -20.29 6.26 36.59
C SER A 460 -18.82 5.91 36.83
N GLN A 461 -18.36 6.45 37.96
CA GLN A 461 -17.05 6.35 38.59
C GLN A 461 -16.52 4.91 38.77
N VAL A 462 -15.19 4.80 38.73
CA VAL A 462 -14.35 3.78 39.42
C VAL A 462 -14.88 3.58 40.86
N PRO A 463 -14.94 2.36 41.47
CA PRO A 463 -13.85 1.35 41.53
C PRO A 463 -14.28 -0.13 41.51
N GLY A 464 -13.30 -1.04 41.45
CA GLY A 464 -13.40 -2.30 42.22
C GLY A 464 -12.92 -3.58 41.55
N ILE A 465 -11.73 -4.00 41.98
CA ILE A 465 -11.22 -5.38 42.01
C ILE A 465 -12.28 -6.37 42.53
N PHE A 466 -12.51 -7.51 41.85
CA PHE A 466 -12.82 -8.84 42.42
C PHE A 466 -12.68 -9.88 41.28
N SER A 467 -11.62 -10.69 41.30
CA SER A 467 -11.54 -12.06 41.85
C SER A 467 -12.31 -13.13 41.05
N THR A 468 -11.55 -14.16 40.74
CA THR A 468 -11.92 -15.45 40.14
C THR A 468 -12.81 -16.31 41.04
N ALA A 469 -13.47 -17.28 40.38
CA ALA A 469 -14.07 -18.55 40.83
C ALA A 469 -15.61 -18.58 41.10
N PRO A 470 -16.25 -19.77 41.08
CA PRO A 470 -16.19 -20.89 40.14
C PRO A 470 -17.59 -21.29 39.61
N ALA A 471 -17.64 -22.27 38.70
CA ALA A 471 -18.85 -22.85 38.13
C ALA A 471 -19.86 -23.35 39.19
N LYS A 472 -21.14 -23.01 39.01
CA LYS A 472 -22.27 -23.59 39.74
C LYS A 472 -23.13 -24.45 38.80
N THR A 473 -23.35 -25.67 39.24
CA THR A 473 -24.27 -26.68 38.73
C THR A 473 -25.73 -26.21 38.84
N LEU A 474 -26.55 -26.47 37.81
CA LEU A 474 -28.00 -26.25 37.80
C LEU A 474 -28.75 -27.44 38.44
N PRO A 475 -29.92 -27.21 39.09
CA PRO A 475 -30.73 -28.28 39.67
C PRO A 475 -31.76 -28.87 38.69
N ASP A 476 -31.96 -30.19 38.81
CA ASP A 476 -32.98 -31.01 38.15
C ASP A 476 -34.41 -30.62 38.59
N ALA A 477 -35.12 -29.84 37.77
CA ALA A 477 -36.58 -29.62 37.96
C ALA A 477 -37.36 -29.23 36.69
N THR A 478 -36.84 -29.45 35.48
CA THR A 478 -37.53 -29.06 34.23
C THR A 478 -37.85 -30.22 33.29
N PHE A 479 -37.52 -31.47 33.67
CA PHE A 479 -37.68 -32.63 32.78
C PHE A 479 -39.09 -33.24 32.79
N ALA A 480 -39.87 -33.09 33.87
CA ALA A 480 -41.22 -33.65 33.97
C ALA A 480 -42.28 -32.85 33.19
N GLY A 481 -42.10 -31.54 33.02
CA GLY A 481 -43.07 -30.68 32.31
C GLY A 481 -43.07 -30.85 30.79
N TYR A 482 -41.90 -31.12 30.20
CA TYR A 482 -41.77 -31.28 28.75
C TYR A 482 -42.37 -32.59 28.23
N LEU A 483 -42.31 -33.67 29.01
CA LEU A 483 -42.89 -34.97 28.64
C LEU A 483 -44.44 -34.94 28.62
N SER A 484 -45.07 -34.16 29.50
CA SER A 484 -46.54 -33.99 29.48
C SER A 484 -47.03 -33.18 28.27
N LEU A 485 -46.26 -32.19 27.82
CA LEU A 485 -46.64 -31.36 26.66
C LEU A 485 -46.52 -32.13 25.34
N ILE A 486 -45.49 -32.97 25.20
CA ILE A 486 -45.26 -33.78 24.00
C ILE A 486 -46.36 -34.86 23.85
N MET A 487 -46.76 -35.50 24.95
CA MET A 487 -47.87 -36.46 24.93
C MET A 487 -49.21 -35.81 24.55
N PHE A 488 -49.47 -34.58 24.99
CA PHE A 488 -50.69 -33.86 24.65
C PHE A 488 -50.77 -33.49 23.16
N LEU A 489 -49.64 -33.06 22.57
CA LEU A 489 -49.56 -32.74 21.14
C LEU A 489 -49.69 -33.99 20.26
N ALA A 490 -49.17 -35.13 20.70
CA ALA A 490 -49.30 -36.40 19.98
C ALA A 490 -50.77 -36.88 19.91
N VAL A 491 -51.56 -36.71 20.98
CA VAL A 491 -52.99 -37.08 20.99
C VAL A 491 -53.81 -36.18 20.05
N LEU A 492 -53.48 -34.89 19.95
CA LEU A 492 -54.14 -33.96 19.04
C LEU A 492 -53.89 -34.30 17.57
N LEU A 493 -52.66 -34.70 17.21
CA LEU A 493 -52.30 -35.09 15.85
C LEU A 493 -52.98 -36.40 15.40
N VAL A 494 -53.16 -37.36 16.30
CA VAL A 494 -53.89 -38.61 15.99
C VAL A 494 -55.39 -38.36 15.84
N GLY A 495 -55.95 -37.42 16.62
CA GLY A 495 -57.37 -37.04 16.53
C GLY A 495 -57.74 -36.36 15.21
N THR A 496 -56.89 -35.49 14.67
CA THR A 496 -57.14 -34.83 13.38
C THR A 496 -56.97 -35.76 12.19
N ALA A 497 -56.02 -36.70 12.26
CA ALA A 497 -55.83 -37.73 11.23
C ALA A 497 -57.02 -38.71 11.13
N LEU A 498 -57.60 -39.09 12.28
CA LEU A 498 -58.80 -39.95 12.32
C LEU A 498 -60.07 -39.23 11.88
N TRP A 499 -60.15 -37.90 12.05
CA TRP A 499 -61.26 -37.10 11.55
C TRP A 499 -61.22 -36.99 10.01
N TRP A 500 -60.03 -36.75 9.44
CA TRP A 500 -59.83 -36.66 7.99
C TRP A 500 -60.12 -37.98 7.28
N TRP A 501 -59.71 -39.11 7.87
CA TRP A 501 -59.99 -40.44 7.32
C TRP A 501 -61.48 -40.85 7.34
N ARG A 502 -62.32 -40.16 8.13
CA ARG A 502 -63.76 -40.45 8.26
C ARG A 502 -64.64 -39.70 7.24
N GLU A 503 -64.14 -38.63 6.62
CA GLU A 503 -64.89 -37.88 5.58
C GLU A 503 -64.77 -38.49 4.17
N GLU A 504 -63.73 -39.28 3.90
CA GLU A 504 -63.41 -39.75 2.54
C GLU A 504 -64.17 -41.04 2.11
N LEU A 505 -65.09 -41.55 2.95
CA LEU A 505 -65.81 -42.81 2.74
C LEU A 505 -67.35 -42.68 2.75
N ARG A 506 -67.93 -41.73 1.99
CA ARG A 506 -69.34 -41.81 1.58
C ARG A 506 -69.50 -41.76 0.05
N PRO A 507 -70.20 -42.74 -0.56
CA PRO A 507 -70.34 -42.81 -2.02
C PRO A 507 -71.65 -42.23 -2.56
N SER A 508 -71.66 -42.03 -3.89
CA SER A 508 -72.79 -41.83 -4.84
C SER A 508 -73.48 -40.44 -4.85
N ARG A 509 -73.85 -39.83 -6.00
CA ARG A 509 -74.13 -40.33 -7.37
C ARG A 509 -74.31 -39.17 -8.38
N SER A 510 -74.27 -39.52 -9.68
CA SER A 510 -74.88 -38.85 -10.86
C SER A 510 -74.09 -37.69 -11.51
N LEU A 511 -73.98 -37.50 -12.83
CA LEU A 511 -74.34 -38.24 -14.06
C LEU A 511 -73.79 -37.41 -15.27
N THR A 512 -73.31 -38.10 -16.33
CA THR A 512 -73.32 -37.75 -17.78
C THR A 512 -72.62 -36.51 -18.40
N LEU A 513 -71.57 -36.82 -19.19
CA LEU A 513 -71.22 -36.46 -20.60
C LEU A 513 -71.97 -35.37 -21.41
N GLN A 514 -71.19 -34.45 -22.02
CA GLN A 514 -71.09 -34.08 -23.47
C GLN A 514 -70.52 -32.64 -23.61
N SER A 515 -69.34 -32.41 -24.20
CA SER A 515 -68.98 -32.23 -25.64
C SER A 515 -68.77 -30.75 -26.04
N PHE A 516 -67.96 -30.54 -27.10
CA PHE A 516 -67.68 -29.32 -27.89
C PHE A 516 -66.51 -28.36 -27.52
N SER A 517 -65.39 -28.58 -28.23
CA SER A 517 -64.69 -27.68 -29.18
C SER A 517 -64.65 -26.17 -28.92
N LEU A 518 -63.44 -25.61 -28.85
CA LEU A 518 -63.16 -24.18 -29.12
C LEU A 518 -61.93 -23.99 -30.01
N LYS A 519 -62.15 -23.15 -31.02
CA LYS A 519 -61.21 -22.63 -32.03
C LYS A 519 -60.13 -21.76 -31.37
N GLU A 520 -58.89 -21.90 -31.84
CA GLU A 520 -57.86 -20.84 -31.76
C GLU A 520 -57.65 -20.22 -33.15
N SER A 521 -57.48 -18.90 -33.18
CA SER A 521 -57.15 -18.15 -34.38
C SER A 521 -56.10 -17.07 -34.09
N ARG A 522 -55.02 -17.13 -34.90
CA ARG A 522 -54.13 -16.07 -35.42
C ARG A 522 -52.99 -15.57 -34.50
N VAL A 523 -51.68 -15.85 -34.75
CA VAL A 523 -50.75 -15.57 -35.90
C VAL A 523 -49.95 -14.26 -35.67
N PRO A 524 -48.64 -14.14 -36.01
CA PRO A 524 -47.57 -15.16 -36.15
C PRO A 524 -46.18 -14.76 -35.57
N LEU A 525 -45.34 -15.78 -35.37
CA LEU A 525 -43.87 -15.71 -35.44
C LEU A 525 -43.44 -16.27 -36.82
N ILE A 526 -42.45 -15.65 -37.46
CA ILE A 526 -41.76 -16.21 -38.63
C ILE A 526 -40.29 -16.40 -38.29
N VAL A 527 -39.81 -17.62 -38.52
CA VAL A 527 -38.40 -18.04 -38.46
C VAL A 527 -38.11 -18.81 -39.76
N GLN A 528 -36.83 -18.83 -40.16
CA GLN A 528 -36.13 -19.89 -40.93
C GLN A 528 -35.97 -19.70 -42.48
N PRO A 529 -35.02 -20.41 -43.17
CA PRO A 529 -33.65 -19.97 -43.45
C PRO A 529 -33.26 -20.18 -44.96
N PRO A 530 -32.17 -20.88 -45.40
CA PRO A 530 -31.16 -20.31 -46.31
C PRO A 530 -31.05 -20.93 -47.73
N SER A 531 -30.13 -20.37 -48.53
CA SER A 531 -29.29 -20.97 -49.62
C SER A 531 -29.75 -20.97 -51.10
N GLY A 532 -28.76 -20.70 -51.97
CA GLY A 532 -28.71 -20.88 -53.44
C GLY A 532 -29.05 -19.63 -54.27
N SER A 533 -28.46 -19.25 -55.41
CA SER A 533 -27.20 -19.47 -56.16
C SER A 533 -27.49 -18.95 -57.59
N GLU A 534 -26.52 -18.26 -58.23
CA GLU A 534 -26.46 -17.94 -59.69
C GLU A 534 -27.54 -17.00 -60.27
N ALA A 535 -27.34 -16.24 -61.35
CA ALA A 535 -26.21 -15.62 -62.01
C ALA A 535 -26.82 -14.57 -62.98
N ASP A 536 -25.97 -13.64 -63.41
CA ASP A 536 -25.90 -13.11 -64.78
C ASP A 536 -26.35 -11.67 -65.14
N VAL A 537 -25.48 -11.07 -65.96
CA VAL A 537 -25.58 -9.89 -66.87
C VAL A 537 -25.49 -8.44 -66.32
N GLY A 538 -24.37 -7.75 -66.64
CA GLY A 538 -24.07 -6.32 -66.43
C GLY A 538 -24.67 -5.36 -67.49
N PRO A 539 -23.98 -4.32 -67.99
CA PRO A 539 -22.82 -3.54 -67.51
C PRO A 539 -23.11 -2.01 -67.47
N GLY A 540 -22.16 -1.17 -67.00
CA GLY A 540 -22.24 0.30 -67.25
C GLY A 540 -21.44 1.23 -66.32
N ASN A 541 -20.16 1.44 -66.69
CA ASN A 541 -19.25 2.54 -66.32
C ASN A 541 -19.82 3.98 -66.53
N PRO A 542 -19.09 5.08 -66.26
CA PRO A 542 -17.91 5.30 -65.40
C PRO A 542 -17.93 6.60 -64.55
N SER A 543 -16.87 6.72 -63.76
CA SER A 543 -16.22 7.86 -63.07
C SER A 543 -15.99 9.15 -63.86
N GLU A 544 -15.92 10.30 -63.16
CA GLU A 544 -14.85 11.33 -63.16
C GLU A 544 -15.25 12.48 -62.18
N ALA A 545 -14.45 12.82 -61.17
CA ALA A 545 -13.31 13.75 -61.14
C ALA A 545 -13.69 15.10 -60.48
N GLY A 546 -12.81 15.62 -59.61
CA GLY A 546 -13.00 16.93 -58.99
C GLY A 546 -12.01 17.25 -57.87
N LEU A 547 -10.74 17.43 -58.21
CA LEU A 547 -9.78 18.23 -57.43
C LEU A 547 -10.08 19.73 -57.62
N GLY A 548 -9.98 20.54 -56.57
CA GLY A 548 -9.90 22.00 -56.72
C GLY A 548 -10.04 22.81 -55.44
N ARG A 549 -8.88 23.27 -54.94
CA ARG A 549 -8.58 24.30 -53.92
C ARG A 549 -8.67 23.96 -52.44
#